data_AF-A0A4U9HFR0-F1
#
_entry.id   AF-A0A4U9HFR0-F1
#
_cell.length_a   1.000
_cell.length_b   1.000
_cell.length_c   1.000
_cell.angle_alpha   90.00
_cell.angle_beta   90.00
_cell.angle_gamma   90.00
#
_symmetry.space_group_name_H-M   'P 1'
#
loop_
_entity.id
_entity.type
_entity.pdbx_description
1 polymer ?
#
loop_
_entity_poly.entity_id
_entity_poly.type
_entity_poly.pdbx_seq_one_letter_code
_entity_poly.pdbx_strand_id
1 'polypeptide(L)'
;MQTAFSGVSDALARRATVHQQLSAQRGNVAAAQQYAQLAELRYRHGVDSYLNLLTAQRTLYSARQSLIAVQQTHYQNLITLYKVMGGGTALPAADKID
;
A
#
# COMPACT_ATOMS: atom_id res chain seq x y z
N MET A 1 -2.53 -20.84 -24.64
CA MET A 1 -2.59 -21.35 -23.25
C MET A 1 -1.39 -20.94 -22.39
N GLN A 2 -0.16 -20.87 -22.92
CA GLN A 2 1.02 -20.44 -22.15
C GLN A 2 0.95 -19.01 -21.59
N THR A 3 0.44 -18.04 -22.36
CA THR A 3 0.40 -16.61 -21.95
C THR A 3 -0.53 -16.32 -20.78
N ALA A 4 -1.65 -17.05 -20.66
CA ALA A 4 -2.59 -16.88 -19.56
C ALA A 4 -2.02 -17.45 -18.25
N PHE A 5 -1.36 -18.62 -18.34
CA PHE A 5 -0.71 -19.25 -17.18
C PHE A 5 0.47 -18.42 -16.65
N SER A 6 1.32 -17.89 -17.54
CA SER A 6 2.43 -17.01 -17.13
C SER A 6 1.91 -15.73 -16.47
N GLY A 7 0.84 -15.13 -17.01
CA GLY A 7 0.22 -13.94 -16.43
C GLY A 7 -0.36 -14.15 -15.02
N VAL A 8 -0.94 -15.33 -14.76
CA VAL A 8 -1.41 -15.72 -13.41
C VAL A 8 -0.23 -15.92 -12.45
N SER A 9 0.81 -16.64 -12.88
CA SER A 9 2.01 -16.88 -12.09
C SER A 9 2.70 -15.56 -11.68
N ASP A 10 2.85 -14.63 -12.62
CA ASP A 10 3.45 -13.32 -12.37
C ASP A 10 2.61 -12.47 -11.41
N ALA A 11 1.29 -12.49 -11.57
CA ALA A 11 0.37 -11.78 -10.68
C ALA A 11 0.42 -12.36 -9.25
N LEU A 12 0.50 -13.68 -9.12
CA LEU A 12 0.58 -14.35 -7.81
C LEU A 12 1.93 -14.11 -7.13
N ALA A 13 3.04 -14.16 -7.86
CA ALA A 13 4.37 -13.84 -7.34
C ALA A 13 4.44 -12.39 -6.82
N ARG A 14 3.89 -11.43 -7.59
CA ARG A 14 3.80 -10.02 -7.18
C ARG A 14 2.89 -9.83 -5.95
N ARG A 15 1.85 -10.65 -5.77
CA ARG A 15 0.98 -10.57 -4.60
C ARG A 15 1.74 -10.85 -3.30
N ALA A 16 2.60 -11.88 -3.29
CA ALA A 16 3.37 -12.26 -2.11
C ALA A 16 4.32 -11.13 -1.66
N THR A 17 5.04 -10.52 -2.61
CA THR A 17 5.98 -9.42 -2.31
C THR A 17 5.25 -8.17 -1.81
N VAL A 18 4.11 -7.82 -2.43
CA VAL A 18 3.31 -6.67 -2.00
C VAL A 18 2.72 -6.87 -0.60
N HIS A 19 2.34 -8.11 -0.22
CA HIS A 19 1.88 -8.39 1.15
C HIS A 19 2.98 -8.17 2.19
N GLN A 20 4.21 -8.61 1.91
CA GLN A 20 5.35 -8.35 2.80
C GLN A 20 5.62 -6.84 2.93
N GLN A 21 5.59 -6.11 1.81
CA GLN A 21 5.77 -4.66 1.80
C GLN A 21 4.66 -3.93 2.58
N LEU A 22 3.40 -4.36 2.47
CA LEU A 22 2.29 -3.83 3.27
C LEU A 22 2.52 -4.01 4.77
N SER A 23 2.98 -5.19 5.19
CA SER A 23 3.25 -5.47 6.60
C SER A 23 4.36 -4.58 7.14
N ALA A 24 5.47 -4.49 6.39
CA ALA A 24 6.59 -3.60 6.74
C ALA A 24 6.15 -2.14 6.83
N GLN A 25 5.34 -1.66 5.89
CA GLN A 25 4.91 -0.27 5.87
C GLN A 25 3.89 0.06 6.97
N ARG A 26 3.05 -0.90 7.38
CA ARG A 26 2.22 -0.77 8.59
C ARG A 26 3.08 -0.66 9.85
N GLY A 27 4.12 -1.48 9.96
CA GLY A 27 5.10 -1.38 11.05
C GLY A 27 5.80 -0.03 11.10
N ASN A 28 6.20 0.51 9.95
CA ASN A 28 6.79 1.85 9.83
C ASN A 28 5.83 2.95 10.32
N VAL A 29 4.57 2.92 9.88
CA VAL A 29 3.54 3.86 10.38
C VAL A 29 3.39 3.75 11.89
N ALA A 30 3.32 2.54 12.45
CA ALA A 30 3.19 2.35 13.89
C ALA A 30 4.39 2.92 14.67
N ALA A 31 5.62 2.69 14.19
CA ALA A 31 6.83 3.25 14.79
C ALA A 31 6.85 4.80 14.71
N ALA A 32 6.50 5.36 13.55
CA ALA A 32 6.42 6.80 13.36
C ALA A 32 5.32 7.45 14.22
N GLN A 33 4.20 6.75 14.48
CA GLN A 33 3.16 7.20 15.40
C GLN A 33 3.68 7.27 16.84
N GLN A 34 4.38 6.23 17.32
CA GLN A 34 4.99 6.24 18.65
C GLN A 34 6.02 7.37 18.80
N TYR A 35 6.84 7.58 17.77
CA TYR A 35 7.81 8.68 17.75
C TYR A 35 7.13 10.06 17.86
N ALA A 36 6.07 10.30 17.07
CA ALA A 36 5.31 11.55 17.12
C ALA A 36 4.66 11.79 18.48
N GLN A 37 4.08 10.75 19.11
CA GLN A 37 3.50 10.83 20.45
C GLN A 37 4.56 11.20 21.51
N LEU A 38 5.74 10.56 21.45
CA LEU A 38 6.84 10.88 22.38
C LEU A 38 7.35 12.31 22.20
N ALA A 39 7.50 12.76 20.94
CA ALA A 39 7.92 14.12 20.64
C ALA A 39 6.90 15.16 21.14
N GLU A 40 5.60 14.86 21.03
CA GLU A 40 4.53 15.71 21.57
C GLU A 40 4.62 15.82 23.09
N LEU A 41 4.79 14.70 23.79
CA LEU A 41 4.95 14.70 25.25
C LEU A 41 6.14 15.55 25.67
N ARG A 42 7.31 15.35 25.04
CA ARG A 42 8.53 16.12 25.37
C ARG A 42 8.35 17.62 25.11
N TYR A 43 7.71 17.98 24.00
CA TYR A 43 7.40 19.39 23.70
C TYR A 43 6.46 20.00 24.74
N ARG A 44 5.38 19.31 25.11
CA ARG A 44 4.41 19.80 26.10
C ARG A 44 4.99 19.95 27.50
N HIS A 45 6.00 19.15 27.83
CA HIS A 45 6.75 19.26 29.08
C HIS A 45 7.95 20.22 29.00
N GLY A 46 8.16 20.91 27.87
CA GLY A 46 9.27 21.85 27.67
C GLY A 46 10.65 21.20 27.61
N VAL A 47 10.71 19.87 27.47
CA VAL A 47 11.94 19.08 27.40
C VAL A 47 12.58 19.15 26.01
N ASP A 48 11.78 19.41 24.98
CA ASP A 48 12.22 19.41 23.59
C ASP A 48 11.54 20.52 22.77
N SER A 49 12.14 20.87 21.63
CA SER A 49 11.70 21.97 20.78
C SER A 49 10.47 21.63 19.93
N TYR A 50 9.70 22.65 19.55
CA TYR A 50 8.60 22.50 18.60
C TYR A 50 9.06 21.96 17.23
N LEU A 51 10.31 22.27 16.83
CA LEU A 51 10.87 21.79 15.56
C LEU A 51 11.03 20.26 15.55
N ASN A 52 11.34 19.65 16.69
CA ASN A 52 11.40 18.19 16.82
C ASN A 52 10.01 17.55 16.75
N LEU A 53 8.99 18.17 17.36
CA LEU A 53 7.59 17.75 17.19
C LEU A 53 7.15 17.82 15.71
N LEU A 54 7.42 18.94 15.03
CA LEU A 54 7.06 19.12 13.62
C LEU A 54 7.76 18.10 12.73
N THR A 55 9.03 17.81 13.01
CA THR A 55 9.79 16.78 12.28
C THR A 55 9.18 15.40 12.49
N ALA A 56 8.80 15.05 13.71
CA ALA A 56 8.15 13.78 14.01
C ALA A 56 6.78 13.63 13.32
N GLN A 57 5.99 14.69 13.30
CA GLN A 57 4.71 14.73 12.56
C GLN A 57 4.92 14.58 11.05
N ARG A 58 5.94 15.23 10.48
CA ARG A 58 6.28 15.09 9.05
C ARG A 58 6.70 13.66 8.71
N THR A 59 7.49 13.02 9.57
CA THR A 59 7.88 11.61 9.42
C THR A 59 6.66 10.70 9.42
N LEU A 60 5.73 10.88 10.36
CA LEU A 60 4.48 10.13 10.40
C LEU A 60 3.64 10.33 9.14
N TYR A 61 3.51 11.58 8.68
CA TYR A 61 2.77 11.89 7.48
C TYR A 61 3.36 11.19 6.24
N SER A 62 4.68 11.26 6.07
CA SER A 62 5.39 10.57 4.99
C SER A 62 5.20 9.05 5.05
N ALA A 63 5.33 8.44 6.25
CA ALA A 63 5.10 7.00 6.42
C ALA A 63 3.67 6.57 6.03
N ARG A 64 2.65 7.39 6.34
CA ARG A 64 1.27 7.14 5.92
C ARG A 64 1.09 7.24 4.41
N GLN A 65 1.69 8.25 3.77
CA GLN A 65 1.65 8.38 2.31
C GLN A 65 2.29 7.17 1.62
N SER A 66 3.44 6.70 2.11
CA SER A 66 4.07 5.48 1.61
C SER A 66 3.19 4.25 1.81
N LEU A 67 2.46 4.12 2.93
CA LEU A 67 1.50 3.02 3.13
C LEU A 67 0.39 3.05 2.08
N ILE A 68 -0.16 4.22 1.79
CA ILE A 68 -1.22 4.39 0.79
C ILE A 68 -0.71 3.99 -0.61
N ALA A 69 0.52 4.37 -0.99
CA ALA A 69 1.10 3.98 -2.28
C ALA A 69 1.26 2.44 -2.41
N VAL A 70 1.67 1.76 -1.34
CA VAL A 70 1.78 0.30 -1.34
C VAL A 70 0.39 -0.36 -1.38
N GLN A 71 -0.61 0.20 -0.67
CA GLN A 71 -2.00 -0.25 -0.76
C GLN A 71 -2.57 -0.11 -2.17
N GLN A 72 -2.29 1.00 -2.85
CA GLN A 72 -2.67 1.19 -4.25
C GLN A 72 -2.06 0.11 -5.15
N THR A 73 -0.77 -0.20 -4.97
CA THR A 73 -0.08 -1.26 -5.70
C THR A 73 -0.72 -2.63 -5.44
N HIS A 74 -1.14 -2.90 -4.20
CA HIS A 74 -1.87 -4.12 -3.83
C HIS A 74 -3.19 -4.24 -4.56
N TYR A 75 -4.03 -3.20 -4.55
CA TYR A 75 -5.30 -3.22 -5.27
C TYR A 75 -5.12 -3.37 -6.77
N GLN A 76 -4.10 -2.73 -7.35
CA GLN A 76 -3.78 -2.91 -8.77
C GLN A 76 -3.40 -4.36 -9.10
N ASN A 77 -2.64 -5.02 -8.22
CA ASN A 77 -2.31 -6.44 -8.37
C ASN A 77 -3.56 -7.34 -8.29
N LEU A 78 -4.48 -7.07 -7.37
CA LEU A 78 -5.75 -7.80 -7.27
C LEU A 78 -6.62 -7.63 -8.53
N ILE A 79 -6.70 -6.42 -9.08
CA ILE A 79 -7.41 -6.15 -10.34
C ILE A 79 -6.76 -6.93 -11.49
N THR A 80 -5.43 -6.95 -11.58
CA THR A 80 -4.71 -7.72 -12.59
C THR A 80 -4.98 -9.22 -12.44
N LEU A 81 -4.93 -9.75 -11.21
CA LEU A 81 -5.22 -11.16 -10.93
C LEU A 81 -6.64 -11.53 -11.37
N TYR A 82 -7.64 -10.69 -11.06
CA TYR A 82 -9.02 -10.88 -11.53
C TYR A 82 -9.12 -10.94 -13.05
N LYS A 83 -8.43 -10.04 -13.77
CA LYS A 83 -8.43 -10.01 -15.24
C LYS A 83 -7.82 -11.27 -15.84
N VAL A 84 -6.66 -11.72 -15.35
CA VAL A 84 -5.94 -12.89 -15.92
C VAL A 84 -6.61 -14.23 -15.59
N MET A 85 -7.43 -14.30 -14.52
CA MET A 85 -8.20 -15.51 -14.15
C MET A 85 -9.52 -15.65 -14.93
N GLY A 86 -9.76 -14.84 -15.97
CA GLY A 86 -10.97 -14.93 -16.79
C GLY A 86 -12.13 -14.04 -16.34
N GLY A 87 -11.94 -13.19 -15.32
CA GLY A 87 -12.94 -12.17 -14.94
C GLY A 87 -13.15 -11.09 -16.00
N GLY A 88 -12.25 -10.98 -17.00
CA GLY A 88 -12.38 -10.08 -18.14
C GLY A 88 -13.12 -10.66 -19.37
N THR A 89 -13.31 -11.97 -19.45
CA THR A 89 -14.01 -12.65 -20.56
C THR A 89 -15.50 -12.88 -20.29
N ALA A 90 -15.97 -12.54 -19.09
CA ALA A 90 -17.37 -12.68 -18.67
C ALA A 90 -18.24 -11.42 -18.92
N LEU A 91 -17.67 -10.34 -19.47
CA LEU A 91 -18.49 -9.34 -20.15
C LEU A 91 -18.85 -9.96 -21.50
N PRO A 92 -20.11 -10.37 -21.75
CA PRO A 92 -20.50 -10.82 -23.07
C PRO A 92 -20.09 -9.74 -24.06
N ALA A 93 -19.39 -10.14 -25.11
CA ALA A 93 -19.10 -9.26 -26.24
C ALA A 93 -20.40 -8.54 -26.56
N ALA A 94 -20.42 -7.22 -26.35
CA ALA A 94 -21.58 -6.41 -26.64
C ALA A 94 -22.00 -6.78 -28.06
N ASP A 95 -23.15 -7.44 -28.12
CA ASP A 95 -23.79 -7.90 -29.33
C ASP A 95 -23.77 -6.71 -30.28
N LYS A 96 -23.02 -6.84 -31.39
CA LYS A 96 -23.15 -5.89 -32.48
C LYS A 96 -24.55 -6.13 -33.03
N ILE A 97 -25.50 -5.35 -32.53
CA ILE A 97 -26.82 -5.25 -33.14
C ILE A 97 -26.60 -4.56 -34.48
N ASP A 98 -26.62 -5.37 -35.54
CA ASP A 98 -26.76 -4.96 -36.93
C ASP A 98 -28.05 -4.15 -37.17
#